data_AF-A0A7S2NGW0-F1
#
_entry.id   AF-A0A7S2NGW0-F1
#
_cell.length_a   1.000
_cell.length_b   1.000
_cell.length_c   1.000
_cell.angle_alpha   90.00
_cell.angle_beta   90.00
_cell.angle_gamma   90.00
#
_symmetry.space_group_name_H-M   'P 1'
#
loop_
_entity.id
_entity.type
_entity.pdbx_description
1 polymer ?
#
loop_
_entity_poly.entity_id
_entity_poly.type
_entity_poly.pdbx_seq_one_letter_code
_entity_poly.pdbx_strand_id
1 'polypeptide(L)'
;ILFTTGCIIGLAFQPTPPTQADPADAWQVVKPFSTRWALAMPIHSLAFCSQFQVHELAAELPPAERRVLPTIVHVAMGAACALYALVGATGYVLLGDRAPPNVLTAFGYDRITLMGCAAIASVNILKMPLLVLPLRALLLEQIGMPPLNWAPFTAITFALVGILGGVATCTRDLAYALWC
;
A
#
# COMPACT_ATOMS: atom_id res chain seq x y z
N ILE A 1 5.53 9.59 -11.72
CA ILE A 1 6.80 9.13 -12.35
C ILE A 1 7.29 7.78 -11.79
N LEU A 2 7.11 7.44 -10.50
CA LEU A 2 7.45 6.09 -10.00
C LEU A 2 6.41 5.00 -10.32
N PHE A 3 5.17 5.39 -10.61
CA PHE A 3 4.12 4.50 -11.09
C PHE A 3 4.46 3.84 -12.44
N THR A 4 5.18 4.55 -13.31
CA THR A 4 5.63 4.03 -14.61
C THR A 4 6.80 3.05 -14.47
N THR A 5 7.66 3.20 -13.45
CA THR A 5 8.80 2.32 -13.24
C THR A 5 8.39 0.94 -12.72
N GLY A 6 7.38 0.86 -11.84
CA GLY A 6 6.80 -0.40 -11.38
C GLY A 6 6.10 -1.18 -12.51
N CYS A 7 5.45 -0.47 -13.43
CA CYS A 7 4.81 -1.09 -14.61
C CYS A 7 5.83 -1.70 -15.59
N ILE A 8 7.02 -1.10 -15.72
CA ILE A 8 8.07 -1.61 -16.60
C ILE A 8 8.71 -2.88 -16.01
N ILE A 9 8.90 -2.94 -14.70
CA ILE A 9 9.48 -4.12 -14.02
C ILE A 9 8.51 -5.31 -14.08
N GLY A 10 7.20 -5.09 -13.91
CA GLY A 10 6.22 -6.18 -14.05
C GLY A 10 6.18 -6.80 -15.44
N LEU A 11 6.45 -6.00 -16.50
CA LEU A 11 6.51 -6.49 -17.88
C LEU A 11 7.79 -7.31 -18.13
N ALA A 12 8.86 -7.02 -17.39
CA ALA A 12 10.14 -7.72 -17.50
C ALA A 12 10.18 -9.09 -16.80
N PHE A 13 9.23 -9.36 -15.89
CA PHE A 13 9.25 -10.55 -15.01
C PHE A 13 8.08 -11.52 -15.22
N GLN A 14 7.43 -11.56 -16.38
CA GLN A 14 6.60 -12.72 -16.71
C GLN A 14 7.52 -13.91 -17.02
N PRO A 15 7.60 -14.96 -16.18
CA PRO A 15 8.30 -16.17 -16.58
C PRO A 15 7.57 -16.76 -17.79
N THR A 16 8.28 -16.82 -18.91
CA THR A 16 7.87 -17.64 -20.03
C THR A 16 7.84 -19.09 -19.55
N PRO A 17 6.72 -19.82 -19.69
CA PRO A 17 6.75 -21.26 -19.46
C PRO A 17 7.75 -21.90 -20.43
N PRO A 18 8.48 -22.96 -20.03
CA PRO A 18 9.41 -23.63 -20.92
C PRO A 18 8.60 -24.47 -21.91
N THR A 19 8.18 -23.84 -23.00
CA THR A 19 7.59 -24.52 -24.14
C THR A 19 8.38 -24.14 -25.36
N GLN A 20 9.02 -25.15 -25.93
CA GLN A 20 9.56 -25.25 -27.29
C GLN A 20 8.71 -24.43 -28.27
N ALA A 21 9.03 -23.15 -28.42
CA ALA A 21 8.23 -22.20 -29.19
C ALA A 21 8.81 -22.09 -30.60
N ASP A 22 7.95 -22.33 -31.57
CA ASP A 22 8.18 -22.04 -32.99
C ASP A 22 8.59 -20.56 -33.13
N PRO A 23 9.68 -20.21 -33.85
CA PRO A 23 10.15 -18.83 -34.00
C PRO A 23 9.11 -17.85 -34.56
N ALA A 24 7.99 -18.34 -35.12
CA ALA A 24 6.86 -17.53 -35.55
C ALA A 24 6.00 -16.95 -34.40
N ASP A 25 6.02 -17.55 -33.20
CA ASP A 25 5.21 -17.12 -32.05
C ASP A 25 5.96 -16.19 -31.07
N ALA A 26 7.26 -15.98 -31.28
CA ALA A 26 8.11 -15.17 -30.41
C ALA A 26 7.66 -13.70 -30.29
N TRP A 27 6.91 -13.19 -31.28
CA TRP A 27 6.42 -11.81 -31.31
C TRP A 27 4.98 -11.64 -30.80
N GLN A 28 4.28 -12.72 -30.42
CA GLN A 28 2.93 -12.65 -29.84
C GLN A 28 2.90 -12.57 -28.30
N VAL A 29 4.05 -12.51 -27.62
CA VAL A 29 4.15 -12.52 -26.16
C VAL A 29 4.01 -11.12 -25.53
N VAL A 30 3.19 -10.24 -26.12
CA VAL A 30 2.59 -9.14 -25.37
C VAL A 30 1.13 -9.50 -25.17
N LYS A 31 0.87 -10.34 -24.16
CA LYS A 31 -0.52 -10.63 -23.77
C LYS A 31 -1.21 -9.30 -23.47
N PRO A 32 -2.47 -9.10 -23.91
CA PRO A 32 -3.21 -7.89 -23.63
C PRO A 32 -3.28 -7.64 -22.13
N PHE A 33 -3.39 -6.36 -21.78
CA PHE A 33 -3.56 -5.83 -20.42
C PHE A 33 -4.48 -6.74 -19.58
N SER A 34 -3.87 -7.60 -18.76
CA SER A 34 -4.61 -8.59 -17.99
C SER A 34 -5.39 -7.89 -16.89
N THR A 35 -6.62 -8.29 -16.61
CA THR A 35 -7.43 -7.77 -15.50
C THR A 35 -6.67 -7.80 -14.16
N ARG A 36 -5.77 -8.77 -13.99
CA ARG A 36 -4.90 -8.88 -12.79
C ARG A 36 -3.92 -7.72 -12.65
N TRP A 37 -3.42 -7.18 -13.76
CA TRP A 37 -2.57 -5.99 -13.76
C TRP A 37 -3.35 -4.73 -13.37
N ALA A 38 -4.58 -4.59 -13.86
CA ALA A 38 -5.45 -3.49 -13.48
C ALA A 38 -5.71 -3.46 -11.96
N LEU A 39 -5.82 -4.63 -11.33
CA LEU A 39 -6.01 -4.77 -9.88
C LEU A 39 -4.75 -4.44 -9.07
N ALA A 40 -3.55 -4.57 -9.64
CA ALA A 40 -2.29 -4.24 -8.95
C ALA A 40 -2.02 -2.73 -8.87
N MET A 41 -2.55 -1.96 -9.82
CA MET A 41 -2.39 -0.49 -9.89
C MET A 41 -2.87 0.25 -8.63
N PRO A 42 -4.11 0.03 -8.12
CA PRO A 42 -4.56 0.71 -6.91
C PRO A 42 -3.72 0.32 -5.67
N ILE A 43 -3.28 -0.93 -5.58
CA ILE A 43 -2.42 -1.40 -4.47
C ILE A 43 -1.10 -0.62 -4.47
N HIS A 44 -0.47 -0.48 -5.64
CA HIS A 44 0.77 0.31 -5.78
C HIS A 44 0.56 1.80 -5.51
N SER A 45 -0.55 2.36 -5.99
CA SER A 45 -0.90 3.76 -5.75
C SER A 45 -1.03 4.05 -4.25
N LEU A 46 -1.69 3.17 -3.50
CA LEU A 46 -1.84 3.28 -2.05
C LEU A 46 -0.51 3.09 -1.32
N ALA A 47 0.34 2.15 -1.77
CA ALA A 47 1.66 1.93 -1.18
C ALA A 47 2.56 3.16 -1.26
N PHE A 48 2.43 3.96 -2.33
CA PHE A 48 3.19 5.19 -2.55
C PHE A 48 2.42 6.47 -2.21
N CYS A 49 1.35 6.35 -1.42
CA CYS A 49 0.56 7.48 -0.99
C CYS A 49 1.23 8.21 0.19
N SER A 50 2.33 8.92 -0.08
CA SER A 50 3.03 9.78 0.90
C SER A 50 2.74 11.27 0.73
N GLN A 51 1.98 11.62 -0.32
CA GLN A 51 1.83 13.00 -0.81
C GLN A 51 1.23 13.94 0.25
N PHE A 52 0.33 13.41 1.08
CA PHE A 52 -0.35 14.15 2.14
C PHE A 52 0.58 14.54 3.29
N GLN A 53 1.62 13.75 3.56
CA GLN A 53 2.55 13.98 4.67
C GLN A 53 3.69 14.94 4.30
N VAL A 54 3.96 15.14 3.00
CA VAL A 54 5.05 16.02 2.54
C VAL A 54 4.79 17.48 2.95
N HIS A 55 3.52 17.90 3.06
CA HIS A 55 3.20 19.26 3.45
C HIS A 55 3.54 19.56 4.91
N GLU A 56 3.18 18.66 5.82
CA GLU A 56 3.53 18.77 7.25
C GLU A 56 5.05 18.71 7.43
N LEU A 57 5.73 17.80 6.73
CA LEU A 57 7.19 17.71 6.74
C LEU A 57 7.85 19.02 6.28
N ALA A 58 7.30 19.69 5.26
CA ALA A 58 7.80 20.98 4.79
C ALA A 58 7.60 22.11 5.82
N ALA A 59 6.53 22.04 6.61
CA ALA A 59 6.24 23.00 7.67
C ALA A 59 7.20 22.84 8.86
N GLU A 60 7.61 21.61 9.17
CA GLU A 60 8.58 21.30 10.23
C GLU A 60 10.02 21.68 9.88
N LEU A 61 10.38 21.69 8.60
CA LEU A 61 11.74 22.00 8.14
C LEU A 61 12.07 23.52 8.18
N PRO A 62 13.30 23.89 8.61
CA PRO A 62 13.79 25.26 8.51
C PRO A 62 13.75 25.79 7.07
N PRO A 63 13.50 27.09 6.84
CA PRO A 63 13.38 27.66 5.50
C PRO A 63 14.59 27.40 4.59
N ALA A 64 15.79 27.34 5.16
CA ALA A 64 17.03 27.06 4.44
C ALA A 64 17.08 25.63 3.85
N GLU A 65 16.42 24.67 4.50
CA GLU A 65 16.45 23.24 4.16
C GLU A 65 15.27 22.82 3.27
N ARG A 66 14.24 23.66 3.11
CA ARG A 66 13.09 23.35 2.23
C ARG A 66 13.48 23.09 0.78
N ARG A 67 14.63 23.61 0.33
CA ARG A 67 15.17 23.38 -1.02
C ARG A 67 15.63 21.94 -1.25
N VAL A 68 16.02 21.21 -0.19
CA VAL A 68 16.47 19.81 -0.28
C VAL A 68 15.33 18.80 -0.12
N LEU A 69 14.15 19.25 0.32
CA LEU A 69 12.98 18.41 0.53
C LEU A 69 12.61 17.55 -0.69
N PRO A 70 12.61 18.06 -1.95
CA PRO A 70 12.32 17.22 -3.10
C PRO A 70 13.31 16.06 -3.24
N THR A 71 14.61 16.31 -3.01
CA THR A 71 15.64 15.27 -3.09
C THR A 71 15.42 14.21 -2.03
N ILE A 72 15.14 14.61 -0.79
CA ILE A 72 14.86 13.67 0.32
C ILE A 72 13.67 12.77 -0.03
N VAL A 73 12.57 13.36 -0.54
CA VAL A 73 11.38 12.62 -0.94
C VAL A 73 11.69 11.63 -2.07
N HIS A 74 12.43 12.04 -3.11
CA HIS A 74 12.79 11.16 -4.22
C HIS A 74 13.69 10.00 -3.77
N VAL A 75 14.67 10.27 -2.89
CA VAL A 75 15.55 9.23 -2.33
C VAL A 75 14.75 8.24 -1.48
N ALA A 76 13.88 8.74 -0.59
CA ALA A 76 13.03 7.88 0.25
C ALA A 76 12.10 7.00 -0.60
N MET A 77 11.48 7.59 -1.62
CA MET A 77 10.59 6.91 -2.54
C MET A 77 11.31 5.87 -3.40
N GLY A 78 12.53 6.18 -3.86
CA GLY A 78 13.39 5.22 -4.56
C GLY A 78 13.80 4.04 -3.68
N ALA A 79 14.17 4.31 -2.43
CA ALA A 79 14.49 3.27 -1.45
C ALA A 79 13.29 2.37 -1.15
N ALA A 80 12.10 2.94 -0.96
CA ALA A 80 10.86 2.19 -0.77
C ALA A 80 10.53 1.32 -1.99
N CYS A 81 10.72 1.85 -3.21
CA CYS A 81 10.54 1.09 -4.44
C CYS A 81 11.49 -0.10 -4.55
N ALA A 82 12.76 0.08 -4.22
CA ALA A 82 13.74 -1.01 -4.19
C ALA A 82 13.36 -2.09 -3.18
N LEU A 83 12.93 -1.71 -1.97
CA LEU A 83 12.47 -2.66 -0.96
C LEU A 83 11.24 -3.43 -1.42
N TYR A 84 10.23 -2.77 -2.01
CA TYR A 84 9.06 -3.46 -2.53
C TYR A 84 9.40 -4.41 -3.67
N ALA A 85 10.29 -4.02 -4.58
CA ALA A 85 10.76 -4.89 -5.66
C ALA A 85 11.51 -6.11 -5.11
N LEU A 86 12.41 -5.92 -4.14
CA LEU A 86 13.17 -7.01 -3.52
C LEU A 86 12.26 -7.99 -2.78
N VAL A 87 11.36 -7.49 -1.93
CA VAL A 87 10.43 -8.35 -1.17
C VAL A 87 9.45 -9.05 -2.11
N GLY A 88 8.92 -8.35 -3.11
CA GLY A 88 8.02 -8.91 -4.12
C GLY A 88 8.69 -10.00 -4.96
N ALA A 89 9.90 -9.74 -5.46
CA ALA A 89 10.68 -10.70 -6.24
C ALA A 89 11.07 -11.92 -5.38
N THR A 90 11.54 -11.70 -4.16
CA THR A 90 11.90 -12.79 -3.23
C THR A 90 10.67 -13.64 -2.89
N GLY A 91 9.53 -13.02 -2.60
CA GLY A 91 8.27 -13.72 -2.38
C GLY A 91 7.83 -14.53 -3.60
N TYR A 92 7.95 -13.96 -4.80
CA TYR A 92 7.63 -14.68 -6.04
C TYR A 92 8.58 -15.85 -6.31
N VAL A 93 9.88 -15.70 -6.08
CA VAL A 93 10.86 -16.79 -6.24
C VAL A 93 10.58 -17.93 -5.25
N LEU A 94 10.18 -17.62 -4.02
CA LEU A 94 9.92 -18.62 -2.98
C LEU A 94 8.58 -19.34 -3.14
N LEU A 95 7.52 -18.63 -3.53
CA LEU A 95 6.14 -19.14 -3.57
C LEU A 95 5.64 -19.46 -4.98
N GLY A 96 6.29 -18.90 -6.01
CA GLY A 96 5.86 -18.97 -7.40
C GLY A 96 4.44 -18.43 -7.62
N ASP A 97 3.72 -19.08 -8.54
CA ASP A 97 2.34 -18.71 -8.88
C ASP A 97 1.30 -19.00 -7.78
N ARG A 98 1.73 -19.60 -6.66
CA ARG A 98 0.86 -19.91 -5.51
C ARG A 98 0.93 -18.85 -4.41
N ALA A 99 1.56 -17.71 -4.67
CA ALA A 99 1.65 -16.62 -3.71
C ALA A 99 0.26 -16.09 -3.32
N PRO A 100 -0.16 -16.19 -2.04
CA PRO A 100 -1.42 -15.61 -1.60
C PRO A 100 -1.32 -14.07 -1.55
N PRO A 101 -2.45 -13.35 -1.59
CA PRO A 101 -2.48 -11.89 -1.47
C PRO A 101 -1.80 -11.36 -0.20
N ASN A 102 -1.85 -12.12 0.90
CA ASN A 102 -1.10 -11.86 2.12
C ASN A 102 0.07 -12.84 2.23
N VAL A 103 1.28 -12.39 1.95
CA VAL A 103 2.48 -13.25 1.95
C VAL A 103 2.71 -13.96 3.29
N LEU A 104 2.27 -13.38 4.41
CA LEU A 104 2.45 -13.96 5.74
C LEU A 104 1.60 -15.22 5.95
N THR A 105 0.51 -15.41 5.21
CA THR A 105 -0.30 -16.63 5.33
C THR A 105 0.33 -17.83 4.62
N ALA A 106 1.33 -17.60 3.76
CA ALA A 106 1.99 -18.68 3.03
C ALA A 106 3.00 -19.47 3.86
N PHE A 107 3.58 -18.86 4.89
CA PHE A 107 4.69 -19.45 5.67
C PHE A 107 4.22 -20.29 6.87
N GLY A 108 2.92 -20.56 6.99
CA GLY A 108 2.35 -21.35 8.08
C GLY A 108 2.46 -20.69 9.47
N TYR A 109 2.12 -21.44 10.52
CA TYR A 109 2.07 -20.97 11.91
C TYR A 109 3.41 -21.11 12.65
N ASP A 110 4.50 -20.65 12.06
CA ASP A 110 5.80 -20.62 12.74
C ASP A 110 5.94 -19.39 13.65
N ARG A 111 6.80 -19.48 14.67
CA ARG A 111 7.08 -18.40 15.64
C ARG A 111 7.58 -17.14 14.95
N ILE A 112 8.39 -17.27 13.90
CA ILE A 112 8.92 -16.14 13.12
C ILE A 112 7.78 -15.42 12.38
N THR A 113 6.89 -16.18 11.73
CA THR A 113 5.72 -15.63 11.04
C THR A 113 4.80 -14.92 12.03
N LEU A 114 4.57 -15.49 13.22
CA LEU A 114 3.77 -14.88 14.27
C LEU A 114 4.38 -13.56 14.75
N MET A 115 5.70 -13.50 14.95
CA MET A 115 6.40 -12.27 15.32
C MET A 115 6.27 -11.20 14.23
N GLY A 116 6.38 -11.58 12.95
CA GLY A 116 6.15 -10.68 11.82
C GLY A 116 4.73 -10.13 11.79
N CYS A 117 3.72 -11.00 11.95
CA CYS A 117 2.31 -10.60 12.06
C CYS A 117 2.09 -9.64 13.23
N ALA A 118 2.65 -9.93 14.40
CA ALA A 118 2.53 -9.08 15.59
C ALA A 118 3.17 -7.70 15.35
N ALA A 119 4.38 -7.64 14.78
CA ALA A 119 5.05 -6.38 14.47
C ALA A 119 4.22 -5.50 13.51
N ILE A 120 3.68 -6.09 12.44
CA ILE A 120 2.82 -5.36 11.49
C ILE A 120 1.52 -4.90 12.18
N ALA A 121 0.90 -5.76 12.99
CA ALA A 121 -0.30 -5.41 13.74
C ALA A 121 -0.02 -4.23 14.69
N SER A 122 1.09 -4.25 15.43
CA SER A 122 1.50 -3.15 16.30
C SER A 122 1.69 -1.84 15.54
N VAL A 123 2.38 -1.87 14.39
CA VAL A 123 2.55 -0.68 13.53
C VAL A 123 1.20 -0.14 13.07
N ASN A 124 0.27 -1.02 12.67
CA ASN A 124 -1.06 -0.61 12.23
C ASN A 124 -1.89 0.01 13.37
N ILE A 125 -1.82 -0.57 14.58
CA ILE A 125 -2.47 -0.02 15.77
C ILE A 125 -1.94 1.38 16.08
N LEU A 126 -0.61 1.57 16.04
CA LEU A 126 0.03 2.86 16.29
C LEU A 126 -0.23 3.88 15.18
N LYS A 127 -0.47 3.44 13.94
CA LYS A 127 -0.84 4.32 12.82
C LYS A 127 -2.25 4.87 12.93
N MET A 128 -3.18 4.14 13.55
CA MET A 128 -4.59 4.55 13.62
C MET A 128 -4.79 5.94 14.27
N PRO A 129 -4.20 6.24 15.45
CA PRO A 129 -4.27 7.59 16.03
C PRO A 129 -3.73 8.67 15.09
N LEU A 130 -2.60 8.41 14.43
CA LEU A 130 -1.94 9.37 13.54
C LEU A 130 -2.80 9.71 12.31
N LEU A 131 -3.60 8.76 11.82
CA LEU A 131 -4.51 9.00 10.69
C LEU A 131 -5.83 9.67 11.13
N VAL A 132 -6.34 9.30 12.31
CA VAL A 132 -7.63 9.81 12.81
C VAL A 132 -7.53 11.27 13.25
N LEU A 133 -6.40 11.70 13.83
CA LEU A 133 -6.21 13.07 14.32
C LEU A 133 -6.36 14.15 13.23
N PRO A 134 -5.65 14.11 12.09
CA PRO A 134 -5.79 15.12 11.04
C PRO A 134 -7.15 15.02 10.35
N LEU A 135 -7.68 13.81 10.14
CA LEU A 135 -9.00 13.62 9.53
C LEU A 135 -10.13 14.19 10.42
N ARG A 136 -10.00 14.04 11.73
CA ARG A 136 -10.89 14.64 12.72
C ARG A 136 -10.80 16.17 12.69
N ALA A 137 -9.60 16.73 12.60
CA ALA A 137 -9.41 18.18 12.53
C ALA A 137 -10.10 18.78 11.29
N LEU A 138 -9.91 18.16 10.12
CA LEU A 138 -10.55 18.58 8.87
C LEU A 138 -12.09 18.49 8.93
N LEU A 139 -12.64 17.44 9.55
CA LEU A 139 -14.09 17.31 9.70
C LEU A 139 -14.68 18.34 10.65
N LEU A 140 -14.02 18.64 11.77
CA LEU A 140 -14.48 19.63 12.72
C LEU A 140 -14.45 21.04 12.13
N GLU A 141 -13.40 21.36 11.36
CA GLU A 141 -13.30 22.60 10.60
C GLU A 141 -14.45 22.73 9.59
N GLN A 142 -14.72 21.67 8.82
CA GLN A 142 -15.81 21.65 7.84
C GLN A 142 -17.20 21.82 8.47
N ILE A 143 -17.42 21.32 9.68
CA ILE A 143 -18.69 21.42 10.42
C ILE A 143 -18.79 22.76 11.19
N GLY A 144 -17.70 23.54 11.28
CA GLY A 144 -17.69 24.84 11.97
C GLY A 144 -17.82 24.73 13.49
N MET A 145 -17.47 23.59 14.09
CA MET A 145 -17.58 23.42 15.55
C MET A 145 -16.34 23.93 16.28
N PRO A 146 -16.51 24.56 17.45
CA PRO A 146 -15.38 25.01 18.27
C PRO A 146 -14.55 23.82 18.78
N PRO A 147 -13.22 23.97 18.89
CA PRO A 147 -12.28 22.86 19.10
C PRO A 147 -12.29 22.24 20.50
N LEU A 148 -13.15 22.70 21.43
CA LEU A 148 -13.06 22.35 22.86
C LEU A 148 -14.26 21.57 23.42
N ASN A 149 -15.15 21.04 22.58
CA ASN A 149 -16.26 20.21 23.08
C ASN A 149 -15.90 18.72 23.03
N TRP A 150 -15.64 18.09 24.17
CA TRP A 150 -15.25 16.69 24.26
C TRP A 150 -16.27 15.69 23.69
N ALA A 151 -17.57 16.01 23.79
CA ALA A 151 -18.65 15.14 23.31
C ALA A 151 -18.68 14.91 21.78
N PRO A 152 -18.68 15.96 20.93
CA PRO A 152 -18.57 15.76 19.48
C PRO A 152 -17.23 15.15 19.07
N PHE A 153 -16.15 15.43 19.81
CA PHE A 153 -14.83 14.84 19.56
C PHE A 153 -14.82 13.31 19.70
N THR A 154 -15.38 12.78 20.78
CA THR A 154 -15.47 11.32 20.99
C THR A 154 -16.44 10.70 20.01
N ALA A 155 -17.61 11.30 19.79
CA ALA A 155 -18.63 10.80 18.86
C ALA A 155 -18.10 10.66 17.42
N ILE A 156 -17.42 11.69 16.89
CA ILE A 156 -16.83 11.66 15.53
C ILE A 156 -15.74 10.59 15.44
N THR A 157 -14.91 10.46 16.47
CA THR A 157 -13.84 9.44 16.51
C THR A 157 -14.41 8.03 16.45
N PHE A 158 -15.43 7.72 17.26
CA PHE A 158 -16.08 6.40 17.23
C PHE A 158 -16.81 6.14 15.91
N ALA A 159 -17.49 7.15 15.35
CA ALA A 159 -18.14 7.03 14.05
C ALA A 159 -17.13 6.70 12.94
N LEU A 160 -15.99 7.41 12.91
CA LEU A 160 -14.92 7.16 11.94
C LEU A 160 -14.32 5.76 12.06
N VAL A 161 -13.97 5.34 13.27
CA VAL A 161 -13.44 3.99 13.51
C VAL A 161 -14.46 2.93 13.13
N GLY A 162 -15.75 3.14 13.45
CA GLY A 162 -16.83 2.25 13.07
C GLY A 162 -17.01 2.12 11.56
N ILE A 163 -17.02 3.24 10.84
CA ILE A 163 -17.11 3.27 9.37
C ILE A 163 -15.90 2.57 8.75
N LEU A 164 -14.69 2.89 9.18
CA LEU A 164 -13.46 2.26 8.68
C LEU A 164 -13.46 0.75 8.93
N GLY A 165 -13.88 0.32 10.13
CA GLY A 165 -14.06 -1.09 10.46
C GLY A 165 -15.09 -1.78 9.56
N GLY A 166 -16.23 -1.14 9.34
CA GLY A 166 -17.29 -1.65 8.46
C GLY A 166 -16.85 -1.77 7.00
N VAL A 167 -16.15 -0.77 6.47
CA VAL A 167 -15.56 -0.83 5.13
C VAL A 167 -14.52 -1.94 5.04
N ALA A 168 -13.69 -2.12 6.07
CA ALA A 168 -12.71 -3.21 6.11
C ALA A 168 -13.38 -4.60 6.10
N THR A 169 -14.48 -4.78 6.82
CA THR A 169 -15.25 -6.06 6.78
C THR A 169 -15.91 -6.26 5.42
N CYS A 170 -16.56 -5.23 4.87
CA CYS A 170 -17.21 -5.33 3.56
C CYS A 170 -16.21 -5.62 2.44
N THR A 171 -15.05 -4.97 2.44
CA THR A 171 -14.00 -5.21 1.44
C THR A 171 -13.39 -6.59 1.58
N ARG A 172 -13.22 -7.10 2.81
CA ARG A 172 -12.78 -8.47 3.06
C ARG A 172 -13.79 -9.48 2.51
N ASP A 173 -15.06 -9.29 2.80
CA ASP A 173 -16.12 -10.22 2.38
C ASP A 173 -16.33 -10.17 0.85
N LEU A 174 -16.21 -8.98 0.24
CA LEU A 174 -16.19 -8.81 -1.21
C LEU A 174 -14.99 -9.50 -1.85
N ALA A 175 -13.80 -9.39 -1.25
CA ALA A 175 -12.60 -10.05 -1.75
C ALA A 175 -12.76 -11.58 -1.71
N TYR A 176 -13.37 -12.14 -0.67
CA TYR A 176 -13.70 -13.57 -0.62
C TYR A 176 -14.72 -13.96 -1.69
N ALA A 177 -15.76 -13.15 -1.91
CA ALA A 177 -16.78 -13.42 -2.92
C ALA A 177 -16.24 -13.37 -4.36
N LEU A 178 -15.24 -12.54 -4.64
CA LEU A 178 -14.61 -12.42 -5.97
C LEU A 178 -13.57 -13.52 -6.26
N TRP A 179 -13.11 -14.25 -5.24
CA TRP A 179 -12.08 -15.28 -5.36
C TRP A 179 -12.64 -16.72 -5.35
N CYS A 180 -13.93 -16.90 -5.04
CA CYS A 180 -14.68 -18.14 -5.21
C CYS A 180 -15.41 -18.16 -6.55
#